data_AF-A0A150WIL2-F1
#
_entry.id   AF-A0A150WIL2-F1
#
_cell.length_a   1.000
_cell.length_b   1.000
_cell.length_c   1.000
_cell.angle_alpha   90.00
_cell.angle_beta   90.00
_cell.angle_gamma   90.00
#
_symmetry.space_group_name_H-M   'P 1'
#
loop_
_entity.id
_entity.type
_entity.pdbx_description
1 polymer ?
#
loop_
_entity_poly.entity_id
_entity_poly.type
_entity_poly.pdbx_seq_one_letter_code
_entity_poly.pdbx_strand_id
1 'polypeptide(L)'
;MSITFSENHESSLVAFESGESLASLRDPRGEALKWVYSLGAIPTSHVVVVGLGSGFHIAALADVDPGLKISVVESRESLIPVFRSQFPDLQDRVEIIVIQNVQDIYKGEFFQEILDNRSYVLSFKECWGQNVQFFSEVFAGLTGRSVESVKYHFEEFSINMKALYLEQNKLLSIKDVIPVVEASVVPENKKQIFRILGELVK
;
A
#
# COMPACT_ATOMS: atom_id res chain seq x y z
N MET A 1 8.64 13.26 14.75
CA MET A 1 7.36 13.95 15.01
C MET A 1 6.64 13.22 16.14
N SER A 2 5.89 13.93 16.99
CA SER A 2 5.16 13.30 18.09
C SER A 2 3.74 12.98 17.64
N ILE A 3 3.33 11.72 17.82
CA ILE A 3 1.93 11.32 17.72
C ILE A 3 1.27 11.54 19.08
N THR A 4 0.05 12.10 19.08
CA THR A 4 -0.80 12.21 20.27
C THR A 4 -2.12 11.49 20.04
N PHE A 5 -2.85 11.20 21.11
CA PHE A 5 -4.12 10.48 21.04
C PHE A 5 -5.17 11.25 21.83
N SER A 6 -6.39 11.30 21.28
CA SER A 6 -7.55 11.84 21.99
C SER A 6 -8.70 10.85 21.87
N GLU A 7 -9.44 10.68 22.96
CA GLU A 7 -10.69 9.95 22.96
C GLU A 7 -11.77 10.79 22.26
N ASN A 8 -12.53 10.17 21.37
CA ASN A 8 -13.71 10.78 20.74
C ASN A 8 -14.97 10.55 21.61
N HIS A 9 -16.12 11.05 21.16
CA HIS A 9 -17.40 10.88 21.87
C HIS A 9 -17.92 9.44 21.90
N GLU A 10 -17.32 8.52 21.14
CA GLU A 10 -17.61 7.08 21.15
C GLU A 10 -16.59 6.28 21.97
N SER A 11 -15.85 6.95 22.85
CA SER A 11 -14.79 6.35 23.66
C SER A 11 -13.70 5.61 22.88
N SER A 12 -13.46 6.05 21.63
CA SER A 12 -12.44 5.48 20.77
C SER A 12 -11.26 6.45 20.65
N LEU A 13 -10.04 5.93 20.69
CA LEU A 13 -8.80 6.69 20.57
C LEU A 13 -8.54 7.01 19.09
N VAL A 14 -8.48 8.31 18.80
CA VAL A 14 -8.06 8.84 17.49
C VAL A 14 -6.65 9.40 17.62
N ALA A 15 -5.78 8.97 16.72
CA ALA A 15 -4.41 9.44 16.63
C ALA A 15 -4.35 10.79 15.90
N PHE A 16 -3.43 11.65 16.35
CA PHE A 16 -3.13 12.93 15.75
C PHE A 16 -1.64 13.05 15.44
N GLU A 17 -1.33 13.61 14.28
CA GLU A 17 0.02 13.94 13.85
C GLU A 17 0.07 15.43 13.53
N SER A 18 0.88 16.19 14.27
CA SER A 18 1.04 17.64 14.06
C SER A 18 -0.29 18.42 14.03
N GLY A 19 -1.29 17.97 14.80
CA GLY A 19 -2.62 18.58 14.87
C GLY A 19 -3.64 18.05 13.86
N GLU A 20 -3.23 17.20 12.91
CA GLU A 20 -4.12 16.54 11.98
C GLU A 20 -4.55 15.17 12.50
N SER A 21 -5.85 14.88 12.45
CA SER A 21 -6.39 13.58 12.84
C SER A 21 -6.15 12.53 11.76
N LEU A 22 -5.71 11.34 12.17
CA LEU A 22 -5.46 10.19 11.26
C LEU A 22 -6.70 9.30 11.05
N ALA A 23 -7.87 9.82 11.37
CA ALA A 23 -9.20 9.26 11.12
C ALA A 23 -10.25 10.36 11.39
N SER A 24 -11.47 10.16 10.93
CA SER A 24 -12.61 11.03 11.25
C SER A 24 -12.83 11.17 12.76
N LEU A 25 -12.88 12.42 13.25
CA LEU A 25 -13.18 12.73 14.66
C LEU A 25 -14.64 12.46 15.04
N ARG A 26 -15.53 12.52 14.06
CA ARG A 26 -16.98 12.40 14.26
C ARG A 26 -17.47 10.97 14.10
N ASP A 27 -16.89 10.21 13.18
CA ASP A 27 -17.38 8.87 12.85
C ASP A 27 -16.27 8.06 12.18
N PRO A 28 -15.24 7.64 12.94
CA PRO A 28 -14.11 6.91 12.38
C PRO A 28 -14.51 5.52 11.86
N ARG A 29 -15.49 4.87 12.50
CA ARG A 29 -16.01 3.57 12.08
C ARG A 29 -16.80 3.66 10.78
N GLY A 30 -17.68 4.65 10.65
CA GLY A 30 -18.46 4.86 9.43
C GLY A 30 -17.61 5.31 8.25
N GLU A 31 -16.55 6.12 8.47
CA GLU A 31 -15.55 6.43 7.44
C GLU A 31 -14.83 5.17 6.96
N ALA A 32 -14.33 4.35 7.90
CA ALA A 32 -13.67 3.08 7.61
C ALA A 32 -14.57 2.11 6.83
N LEU A 33 -15.82 1.93 7.26
CA LEU A 33 -16.77 1.04 6.58
C LEU A 33 -17.08 1.52 5.15
N LYS A 34 -17.30 2.82 4.95
CA LYS A 34 -17.52 3.38 3.60
C LYS A 34 -16.34 3.11 2.68
N TRP A 35 -15.12 3.25 3.19
CA TRP A 35 -13.92 2.92 2.44
C TRP A 35 -13.90 1.44 2.06
N VAL A 36 -14.08 0.51 3.00
CA VAL A 36 -14.09 -0.93 2.70
C VAL A 36 -15.13 -1.29 1.66
N TYR A 37 -16.37 -0.80 1.79
CA TYR A 37 -17.42 -1.06 0.80
C TYR A 37 -17.12 -0.45 -0.59
N SER A 38 -16.36 0.64 -0.66
CA SER A 38 -15.95 1.25 -1.92
C SER A 38 -14.94 0.40 -2.70
N LEU A 39 -14.24 -0.52 -2.04
CA LEU A 39 -13.24 -1.39 -2.68
C LEU A 39 -13.90 -2.47 -3.56
N GLY A 40 -15.17 -2.79 -3.33
CA GLY A 40 -15.86 -3.89 -4.01
C GLY A 40 -15.32 -5.26 -3.56
N ALA A 41 -15.32 -6.24 -4.47
CA ALA A 41 -14.83 -7.57 -4.18
C ALA A 41 -13.29 -7.61 -4.13
N ILE A 42 -12.73 -8.09 -3.03
CA ILE A 42 -11.28 -8.29 -2.87
C ILE A 42 -10.89 -9.56 -3.63
N PRO A 43 -9.99 -9.48 -4.63
CA PRO A 43 -9.75 -10.59 -5.56
C PRO A 43 -8.73 -11.63 -5.04
N THR A 44 -8.39 -11.61 -3.75
CA THR A 44 -7.31 -12.41 -3.16
C THR A 44 -7.57 -12.62 -1.66
N SER A 45 -6.91 -13.62 -1.07
CA SER A 45 -6.96 -13.92 0.36
C SER A 45 -5.94 -13.11 1.19
N HIS A 46 -5.08 -12.31 0.56
CA HIS A 46 -4.08 -11.49 1.24
C HIS A 46 -4.13 -10.03 0.76
N VAL A 47 -4.35 -9.12 1.69
CA VAL A 47 -4.29 -7.67 1.46
C VAL A 47 -3.12 -7.05 2.18
N VAL A 48 -2.55 -6.04 1.54
CA VAL A 48 -1.55 -5.16 2.16
C VAL A 48 -2.11 -3.75 2.22
N VAL A 49 -2.28 -3.21 3.42
CA VAL A 49 -2.77 -1.84 3.60
C VAL A 49 -1.60 -0.92 3.89
N VAL A 50 -1.50 0.17 3.12
CA VAL A 50 -0.48 1.21 3.35
C VAL A 50 -1.01 2.25 4.32
N GLY A 51 -0.40 2.31 5.51
CA GLY A 51 -0.77 3.17 6.63
C GLY A 51 -1.71 2.49 7.64
N LEU A 52 -1.33 2.56 8.92
CA LEU A 52 -2.13 2.08 10.05
C LEU A 52 -3.06 3.16 10.61
N GLY A 53 -2.57 4.40 10.72
CA GLY A 53 -3.28 5.51 11.38
C GLY A 53 -3.92 5.11 12.71
N SER A 54 -5.22 5.41 12.87
CA SER A 54 -5.97 5.00 14.07
C SER A 54 -6.53 3.56 14.00
N GLY A 55 -6.33 2.85 12.88
CA GLY A 55 -6.64 1.43 12.73
C GLY A 55 -8.11 1.03 12.47
N PHE A 56 -9.05 1.99 12.45
CA PHE A 56 -10.47 1.67 12.20
C PHE A 56 -10.72 1.04 10.83
N HIS A 57 -10.00 1.45 9.79
CA HIS A 57 -10.09 0.88 8.45
C HIS A 57 -9.58 -0.56 8.40
N ILE A 58 -8.57 -0.89 9.21
CA ILE A 58 -8.06 -2.25 9.38
C ILE A 58 -9.11 -3.13 10.07
N ALA A 59 -9.72 -2.62 11.14
CA ALA A 59 -10.78 -3.33 11.85
C ALA A 59 -12.00 -3.59 10.95
N ALA A 60 -12.46 -2.55 10.24
CA ALA A 60 -13.57 -2.68 9.29
C ALA A 60 -13.26 -3.73 8.19
N LEU A 61 -12.02 -3.78 7.70
CA LEU A 61 -11.61 -4.75 6.68
C LEU A 61 -11.62 -6.19 7.25
N ALA A 62 -11.12 -6.36 8.47
CA ALA A 62 -11.08 -7.66 9.16
C ALA A 62 -12.47 -8.19 9.56
N ASP A 63 -13.44 -7.30 9.77
CA ASP A 63 -14.83 -7.61 10.07
C ASP A 63 -15.62 -8.03 8.83
N VAL A 64 -15.36 -7.37 7.69
CA VAL A 64 -16.04 -7.68 6.41
C VAL A 64 -15.60 -9.04 5.87
N ASP A 65 -14.32 -9.39 6.01
CA ASP A 65 -13.82 -10.71 5.62
C ASP A 65 -12.97 -11.35 6.74
N PRO A 66 -13.57 -12.23 7.56
CA PRO A 66 -12.87 -12.94 8.62
C PRO A 66 -11.72 -13.83 8.15
N GLY A 67 -11.74 -14.30 6.89
CA GLY A 67 -10.73 -15.20 6.33
C GLY A 67 -9.53 -14.46 5.70
N LEU A 68 -9.60 -13.15 5.60
CA LEU A 68 -8.60 -12.34 4.93
C LEU A 68 -7.33 -12.21 5.79
N LYS A 69 -6.17 -12.55 5.20
CA LYS A 69 -4.88 -12.20 5.77
C LYS A 69 -4.63 -10.72 5.53
N ILE A 70 -4.33 -9.97 6.60
CA ILE A 70 -4.08 -8.53 6.52
C ILE A 70 -2.66 -8.23 6.99
N SER A 71 -1.88 -7.64 6.12
CA SER A 71 -0.59 -7.04 6.47
C SER A 71 -0.70 -5.52 6.34
N VAL A 72 -0.14 -4.77 7.28
CA VAL A 72 -0.17 -3.30 7.30
C VAL A 72 1.24 -2.77 7.26
N VAL A 73 1.51 -1.85 6.35
CA VAL A 73 2.80 -1.17 6.25
C VAL A 73 2.70 0.19 6.93
N GLU A 74 3.50 0.42 7.94
CA GLU A 74 3.48 1.64 8.76
C GLU A 74 4.91 2.12 9.07
N SER A 75 5.11 3.42 9.29
CA SER A 75 6.40 3.98 9.72
C SER A 75 6.39 4.49 11.16
N ARG A 76 5.21 4.81 11.69
CA ARG A 76 4.99 5.37 13.02
C ARG A 76 4.74 4.27 14.05
N GLU A 77 5.81 3.67 14.57
CA GLU A 77 5.76 2.60 15.58
C GLU A 77 4.87 2.92 16.78
N SER A 78 4.81 4.18 17.19
CA SER A 78 3.97 4.65 18.31
C SER A 78 2.46 4.38 18.14
N LEU A 79 1.98 4.15 16.91
CA LEU A 79 0.57 3.79 16.66
C LEU A 79 0.26 2.34 17.05
N ILE A 80 1.25 1.46 17.04
CA ILE A 80 1.05 0.00 17.17
C ILE A 80 0.50 -0.38 18.54
N PRO A 81 1.07 0.07 19.69
CA PRO A 81 0.53 -0.31 20.99
C PRO A 81 -0.91 0.16 21.19
N VAL A 82 -1.26 1.35 20.66
CA VAL A 82 -2.62 1.89 20.75
C VAL A 82 -3.59 1.10 19.88
N PHE A 83 -3.19 0.76 18.65
CA PHE A 83 -3.98 -0.13 17.80
C PHE A 83 -4.27 -1.47 18.47
N ARG A 84 -3.25 -2.12 19.04
CA ARG A 84 -3.40 -3.41 19.73
C ARG A 84 -4.27 -3.30 20.99
N SER A 85 -4.18 -2.19 21.72
CA SER A 85 -5.04 -1.94 22.88
C SER A 85 -6.49 -1.69 22.49
N GLN A 86 -6.73 -1.01 21.36
CA GLN A 86 -8.07 -0.65 20.89
C GLN A 86 -8.77 -1.82 20.18
N PHE A 87 -8.01 -2.67 19.49
CA PHE A 87 -8.51 -3.83 18.74
C PHE A 87 -7.76 -5.11 19.13
N PRO A 88 -7.91 -5.59 20.37
CA PRO A 88 -7.15 -6.74 20.89
C PRO A 88 -7.41 -8.03 20.08
N ASP A 89 -8.64 -8.22 19.58
CA ASP A 89 -9.02 -9.40 18.78
C ASP A 89 -8.26 -9.49 17.43
N LEU A 90 -7.63 -8.40 17.00
CA LEU A 90 -6.84 -8.35 15.76
C LEU A 90 -5.35 -8.60 15.99
N GLN A 91 -4.91 -8.83 17.23
CA GLN A 91 -3.50 -8.98 17.59
C GLN A 91 -2.79 -10.03 16.73
N ASP A 92 -3.38 -11.21 16.59
CA ASP A 92 -2.79 -12.33 15.85
C ASP A 92 -3.27 -12.41 14.40
N ARG A 93 -4.26 -11.58 14.01
CA ARG A 93 -4.85 -11.57 12.66
C ARG A 93 -4.20 -10.57 11.72
N VAL A 94 -3.66 -9.48 12.28
CA VAL A 94 -3.08 -8.38 11.51
C VAL A 94 -1.58 -8.36 11.75
N GLU A 95 -0.82 -8.56 10.68
CA GLU A 95 0.63 -8.35 10.68
C GLU A 95 0.93 -6.87 10.45
N ILE A 96 1.85 -6.29 11.21
CA ILE A 96 2.27 -4.90 11.02
C ILE A 96 3.76 -4.89 10.70
N ILE A 97 4.10 -4.44 9.49
CA ILE A 97 5.45 -4.32 8.98
C ILE A 97 5.85 -2.86 9.12
N VAL A 98 6.87 -2.64 9.94
CA VAL A 98 7.42 -1.29 10.16
C VAL A 98 8.54 -1.05 9.16
N ILE A 99 8.43 0.03 8.40
CA ILE A 99 9.48 0.49 7.47
C ILE A 99 9.83 1.94 7.74
N GLN A 100 11.11 2.27 7.64
CA GLN A 100 11.61 3.63 7.88
C GLN A 100 11.94 4.35 6.57
N ASN A 101 12.18 3.60 5.50
CA ASN A 101 12.36 4.12 4.15
C ASN A 101 11.74 3.16 3.12
N VAL A 102 11.43 3.68 1.93
CA VAL A 102 10.79 2.91 0.84
C VAL A 102 11.65 1.71 0.41
N GLN A 103 12.98 1.80 0.53
CA GLN A 103 13.86 0.71 0.14
C GLN A 103 13.77 -0.50 1.07
N ASP A 104 13.27 -0.32 2.30
CA ASP A 104 13.09 -1.43 3.24
C ASP A 104 12.05 -2.44 2.76
N ILE A 105 11.13 -2.02 1.88
CA ILE A 105 10.18 -2.91 1.20
C ILE A 105 10.94 -4.07 0.54
N TYR A 106 12.03 -3.77 -0.18
CA TYR A 106 12.77 -4.76 -0.97
C TYR A 106 13.78 -5.57 -0.15
N LYS A 107 13.98 -5.27 1.14
CA LYS A 107 15.08 -5.83 1.95
C LYS A 107 14.69 -7.09 2.74
N GLY A 108 13.59 -7.75 2.41
CA GLY A 108 13.17 -8.95 3.13
C GLY A 108 12.19 -9.82 2.36
N GLU A 109 11.70 -10.85 3.04
CA GLU A 109 10.72 -11.81 2.48
C GLU A 109 9.36 -11.15 2.23
N PHE A 110 9.05 -10.02 2.86
CA PHE A 110 7.76 -9.35 2.74
C PHE A 110 7.40 -8.96 1.30
N PHE A 111 8.34 -8.39 0.53
CA PHE A 111 8.04 -8.07 -0.87
C PHE A 111 7.85 -9.33 -1.72
N GLN A 112 8.65 -10.37 -1.46
CA GLN A 112 8.47 -11.66 -2.15
C GLN A 112 7.12 -12.29 -1.82
N GLU A 113 6.71 -12.23 -0.55
CA GLU A 113 5.41 -12.71 -0.09
C GLU A 113 4.26 -11.99 -0.80
N ILE A 114 4.39 -10.67 -1.01
CA ILE A 114 3.40 -9.89 -1.75
C ILE A 114 3.24 -10.42 -3.18
N LEU A 115 4.36 -10.71 -3.84
CA LEU A 115 4.39 -11.24 -5.20
C LEU A 115 3.81 -12.66 -5.27
N ASP A 116 4.22 -13.53 -4.35
CA ASP A 116 3.83 -14.94 -4.30
C ASP A 116 2.33 -15.09 -4.03
N ASN A 117 1.79 -14.30 -3.11
CA ASN A 117 0.36 -14.30 -2.76
C ASN A 117 -0.49 -13.43 -3.69
N ARG A 118 0.14 -12.70 -4.64
CA ARG A 118 -0.53 -11.70 -5.49
C ARG A 118 -1.39 -10.76 -4.65
N SER A 119 -0.78 -10.23 -3.60
CA SER A 119 -1.49 -9.50 -2.58
C SER A 119 -2.15 -8.25 -3.15
N TYR A 120 -3.33 -7.93 -2.66
CA TYR A 120 -4.05 -6.73 -3.10
C TYR A 120 -3.65 -5.55 -2.22
N VAL A 121 -2.90 -4.62 -2.82
CA VAL A 121 -2.35 -3.46 -2.12
C VAL A 121 -3.38 -2.33 -2.10
N LEU A 122 -3.71 -1.88 -0.90
CA LEU A 122 -4.74 -0.91 -0.62
C LEU A 122 -4.14 0.37 -0.02
N SER A 123 -4.76 1.51 -0.32
CA SER A 123 -4.45 2.78 0.33
C SER A 123 -5.70 3.37 0.97
N PHE A 124 -5.53 3.90 2.18
CA PHE A 124 -6.52 4.70 2.88
C PHE A 124 -5.85 6.03 3.27
N LYS A 125 -6.00 7.03 2.40
CA LYS A 125 -5.16 8.24 2.44
C LYS A 125 -5.45 9.13 3.65
N GLU A 126 -6.65 9.01 4.19
CA GLU A 126 -7.15 9.69 5.38
C GLU A 126 -6.27 9.41 6.62
N CYS A 127 -5.54 8.29 6.63
CA CYS A 127 -4.68 7.89 7.73
C CYS A 127 -3.19 8.26 7.56
N TRP A 128 -2.83 8.90 6.45
CA TRP A 128 -1.43 9.19 6.10
C TRP A 128 -0.87 10.43 6.80
N GLY A 129 -1.74 11.37 7.22
CA GLY A 129 -1.34 12.58 7.92
C GLY A 129 -0.29 13.37 7.12
N GLN A 130 0.82 13.72 7.78
CA GLN A 130 1.91 14.49 7.16
C GLN A 130 2.83 13.64 6.27
N ASN A 131 2.67 12.32 6.27
CA ASN A 131 3.55 11.38 5.55
C ASN A 131 2.99 10.96 4.18
N VAL A 132 2.14 11.80 3.56
CA VAL A 132 1.49 11.50 2.25
C VAL A 132 2.51 11.11 1.20
N GLN A 133 3.62 11.83 1.09
CA GLN A 133 4.65 11.55 0.09
C GLN A 133 5.28 10.16 0.31
N PHE A 134 5.69 9.89 1.55
CA PHE A 134 6.27 8.60 1.93
C PHE A 134 5.32 7.44 1.64
N PHE A 135 4.06 7.51 2.10
CA PHE A 135 3.09 6.44 1.86
C PHE A 135 2.69 6.31 0.39
N SER A 136 2.72 7.40 -0.38
CA SER A 136 2.53 7.34 -1.83
C SER A 136 3.67 6.57 -2.52
N GLU A 137 4.91 6.78 -2.11
CA GLU A 137 6.07 6.06 -2.63
C GLU A 137 6.07 4.59 -2.22
N VAL A 138 5.67 4.29 -0.98
CA VAL A 138 5.46 2.91 -0.50
C VAL A 138 4.40 2.21 -1.35
N PHE A 139 3.23 2.84 -1.52
CA PHE A 139 2.17 2.31 -2.36
C PHE A 139 2.64 2.09 -3.81
N ALA A 140 3.41 3.03 -4.37
CA ALA A 140 4.01 2.89 -5.69
C ALA A 140 4.97 1.69 -5.78
N GLY A 141 5.83 1.49 -4.78
CA GLY A 141 6.76 0.37 -4.71
C GLY A 141 6.05 -0.98 -4.66
N LEU A 142 5.06 -1.11 -3.78
CA LEU A 142 4.29 -2.34 -3.58
C LEU A 142 3.40 -2.71 -4.77
N THR A 143 2.98 -1.73 -5.57
CA THR A 143 2.11 -1.95 -6.73
C THR A 143 2.85 -2.11 -8.06
N GLY A 144 4.18 -2.11 -8.07
CA GLY A 144 4.94 -2.17 -9.33
C GLY A 144 4.94 -0.85 -10.12
N ARG A 145 4.63 0.27 -9.47
CA ARG A 145 4.41 1.59 -10.11
C ARG A 145 5.47 2.63 -9.77
N SER A 146 6.53 2.24 -9.07
CA SER A 146 7.74 3.06 -8.91
C SER A 146 8.81 2.65 -9.92
N VAL A 147 9.75 3.55 -10.20
CA VAL A 147 10.89 3.26 -11.08
C VAL A 147 11.71 2.08 -10.55
N GLU A 148 11.92 2.03 -9.23
CA GLU A 148 12.65 0.97 -8.54
C GLU A 148 11.96 -0.38 -8.66
N SER A 149 10.64 -0.44 -8.46
CA SER A 149 9.87 -1.69 -8.58
C SER A 149 9.79 -2.19 -10.02
N VAL A 150 9.64 -1.27 -10.98
CA VAL A 150 9.72 -1.61 -12.41
C VAL A 150 11.12 -2.15 -12.76
N LYS A 151 12.20 -1.53 -12.26
CA LYS A 151 13.57 -2.06 -12.44
C LYS A 151 13.69 -3.47 -11.89
N TYR A 152 13.23 -3.70 -10.66
CA TYR A 152 13.26 -5.01 -10.02
C TYR A 152 12.61 -6.08 -10.92
N HIS A 153 11.38 -5.84 -11.37
CA HIS A 153 10.69 -6.78 -12.26
C HIS A 153 11.37 -6.91 -13.63
N PHE A 154 11.87 -5.82 -14.20
CA PHE A 154 12.47 -5.83 -15.53
C PHE A 154 13.81 -6.59 -15.54
N GLU A 155 14.58 -6.52 -14.45
CA GLU A 155 15.78 -7.32 -14.25
C GLU A 155 15.47 -8.82 -14.29
N GLU A 156 14.39 -9.28 -13.63
CA GLU A 156 13.94 -10.68 -13.71
C GLU A 156 13.61 -11.10 -15.16
N PHE A 157 13.06 -10.18 -15.97
CA PHE A 157 12.75 -10.45 -17.37
C PHE A 157 13.91 -10.23 -18.34
N SER A 158 15.09 -9.86 -17.84
CA SER A 158 16.27 -9.45 -18.63
C SER A 158 15.99 -8.24 -19.55
N ILE A 159 15.07 -7.36 -19.16
CA ILE A 159 14.78 -6.10 -19.85
C ILE A 159 15.71 -5.01 -19.31
N ASN A 160 16.57 -4.47 -20.17
CA ASN A 160 17.50 -3.43 -19.77
C ASN A 160 16.86 -2.04 -19.83
N MET A 161 16.67 -1.39 -18.67
CA MET A 161 16.07 -0.06 -18.55
C MET A 161 17.00 1.12 -18.93
N LYS A 162 18.20 0.88 -19.47
CA LYS A 162 19.17 1.94 -19.81
C LYS A 162 18.63 3.03 -20.78
N ALA A 163 17.42 2.89 -21.32
CA ALA A 163 16.97 3.65 -22.47
C ALA A 163 16.15 4.93 -22.23
N LEU A 164 15.50 5.21 -21.07
CA LEU A 164 14.68 6.44 -20.94
C LEU A 164 14.53 6.98 -19.50
N TYR A 165 14.35 8.30 -19.41
CA TYR A 165 14.05 9.06 -18.19
C TYR A 165 12.60 8.80 -17.75
N LEU A 166 12.37 7.74 -16.98
CA LEU A 166 11.11 7.63 -16.24
C LEU A 166 11.08 8.75 -15.19
N GLU A 167 9.98 9.50 -15.15
CA GLU A 167 9.79 10.54 -14.15
C GLU A 167 9.77 9.90 -12.75
N GLN A 168 10.72 10.31 -11.91
CA GLN A 168 10.70 9.95 -10.50
C GLN A 168 9.48 10.61 -9.83
N ASN A 169 8.87 9.92 -8.85
CA ASN A 169 7.75 10.40 -8.03
C ASN A 169 6.38 10.48 -8.70
N LYS A 170 6.20 9.85 -9.87
CA LYS A 170 4.89 9.63 -10.49
C LYS A 170 4.56 8.14 -10.48
N LEU A 171 3.29 7.80 -10.23
CA LEU A 171 2.82 6.42 -10.38
C LEU A 171 2.87 6.01 -11.85
N LEU A 172 3.83 5.16 -12.18
CA LEU A 172 4.00 4.62 -13.51
C LEU A 172 2.79 3.77 -13.90
N SER A 173 2.46 3.80 -15.19
CA SER A 173 1.46 2.98 -15.85
C SER A 173 2.13 2.13 -16.92
N ILE A 174 1.35 1.20 -17.49
CA ILE A 174 1.82 0.39 -18.62
C ILE A 174 2.28 1.28 -19.80
N LYS A 175 1.64 2.43 -20.01
CA LYS A 175 1.96 3.37 -21.09
C LYS A 175 3.34 4.01 -20.91
N ASP A 176 3.77 4.21 -19.67
CA ASP A 176 5.07 4.81 -19.35
C ASP A 176 6.21 3.82 -19.59
N VAL A 177 5.96 2.51 -19.44
CA VAL A 177 7.00 1.47 -19.60
C VAL A 177 7.10 0.90 -21.01
N ILE A 178 6.05 1.01 -21.85
CA ILE A 178 6.06 0.54 -23.25
C ILE A 178 7.27 1.06 -24.04
N PRO A 179 7.60 2.37 -24.03
CA PRO A 179 8.77 2.88 -24.75
C PRO A 179 10.08 2.22 -24.32
N VAL A 180 10.22 1.90 -23.03
CA VAL A 180 11.39 1.20 -22.49
C VAL A 180 11.47 -0.23 -23.03
N VAL A 181 10.34 -0.95 -23.04
CA VAL A 181 10.26 -2.31 -23.57
C VAL A 181 10.54 -2.34 -25.07
N GLU A 182 10.00 -1.40 -25.84
CA GLU A 182 10.23 -1.28 -27.28
C GLU A 182 11.70 -1.04 -27.63
N ALA A 183 12.36 -0.16 -26.87
CA ALA A 183 13.79 0.15 -27.05
C ALA A 183 14.72 -0.98 -26.56
N SER A 184 14.21 -1.94 -25.77
CA SER A 184 15.02 -3.01 -25.21
C SER A 184 15.29 -4.15 -26.20
N VAL A 185 16.39 -4.88 -25.98
CA VAL A 185 16.79 -6.07 -26.74
C VAL A 185 16.07 -7.30 -26.20
N VAL A 186 14.73 -7.27 -26.19
CA VAL A 186 13.90 -8.42 -25.81
C VAL A 186 13.19 -9.03 -27.01
N PRO A 187 12.86 -10.34 -26.96
CA PRO A 187 12.10 -11.01 -28.00
C PRO A 187 10.77 -10.31 -28.35
N GLU A 188 10.40 -10.30 -29.63
CA GLU A 188 9.21 -9.59 -30.14
C GLU A 188 7.90 -10.07 -29.51
N ASN A 189 7.80 -11.37 -29.17
CA ASN A 189 6.65 -11.91 -28.47
C ASN A 189 6.48 -11.31 -27.06
N LYS A 190 7.58 -10.99 -26.36
CA LYS A 190 7.50 -10.25 -25.08
C LYS A 190 7.01 -8.84 -25.32
N LYS A 191 7.50 -8.13 -26.35
CA LYS A 191 7.05 -6.77 -26.70
C LYS A 191 5.55 -6.74 -27.02
N GLN A 192 5.04 -7.71 -27.76
CA GLN A 192 3.62 -7.83 -28.09
C GLN A 192 2.71 -7.90 -26.86
N ILE A 193 3.12 -8.59 -25.79
CA ILE A 193 2.34 -8.64 -24.54
C ILE A 193 2.16 -7.23 -23.97
N PHE A 194 3.23 -6.43 -23.90
CA PHE A 194 3.15 -5.06 -23.38
C PHE A 194 2.31 -4.14 -24.27
N ARG A 195 2.33 -4.32 -25.61
CA ARG A 195 1.45 -3.58 -26.53
C ARG A 195 -0.03 -3.90 -26.28
N ILE A 196 -0.37 -5.19 -26.18
CA ILE A 196 -1.75 -5.64 -25.90
C ILE A 196 -2.22 -5.09 -24.55
N LEU A 197 -1.38 -5.18 -23.51
CA LEU A 197 -1.69 -4.60 -22.20
C LEU A 197 -1.89 -3.08 -22.27
N GLY A 198 -1.09 -2.39 -23.09
CA GLY A 198 -1.23 -0.96 -23.35
C GLY A 198 -2.56 -0.58 -23.98
N GLU A 199 -3.08 -1.39 -24.90
CA GLU A 199 -4.36 -1.17 -25.55
C GLU A 199 -5.56 -1.42 -24.62
N LEU A 200 -5.40 -2.31 -23.63
CA LEU A 200 -6.43 -2.60 -22.63
C LEU A 200 -6.58 -1.49 -21.57
N VAL A 201 -5.57 -0.64 -21.41
CA VAL A 201 -5.58 0.48 -20.45
C VAL A 201 -5.93 1.78 -21.18
N LYS A 202 -7.19 2.20 -21.10
CA LYS A 202 -7.66 3.48 -21.68
C LYS A 202 -7.09 4.69 -20.95
#